data_AF-A0A7T8QXA3-F1
#
_entry.id   AF-A0A7T8QXA3-F1
#
_cell.length_a   1.000
_cell.length_b   1.000
_cell.length_c   1.000
_cell.angle_alpha   90.00
_cell.angle_beta   90.00
_cell.angle_gamma   90.00
#
_symmetry.space_group_name_H-M   'P 1'
#
loop_
_entity.id
_entity.type
_entity.pdbx_description
1 polymer ?
#
loop_
_entity_poly.entity_id
_entity_poly.type
_entity_poly.pdbx_seq_one_letter_code
_entity_poly.pdbx_strand_id
1 'polypeptide(L)'
;MSDDKECFWVEIDGIPSNYRSHHLRFFFSDFVEGDKFSLCHFYNRKSSQDGFYVVSANFPSKKLRTQFIHRYGETHWTHSEGDKILPNKCFIRSIQAKDAVER
;
A
#
# COMPACT_ATOMS: atom_id res chain seq x y z
N MET A 1 6.91 -24.51 -18.19
CA MET A 1 7.72 -23.27 -18.13
C MET A 1 6.98 -22.34 -17.22
N SER A 2 7.44 -22.25 -15.97
CA SER A 2 6.78 -21.45 -14.94
C SER A 2 6.84 -19.99 -15.35
N ASP A 3 5.67 -19.38 -15.55
CA ASP A 3 5.52 -17.94 -15.68
C ASP A 3 5.78 -17.36 -14.29
N ASP A 4 7.05 -17.33 -13.87
CA ASP A 4 7.53 -16.50 -12.77
C ASP A 4 7.37 -15.06 -13.23
N LYS A 5 6.11 -14.58 -13.27
CA LYS A 5 5.83 -13.16 -13.37
C LYS A 5 6.53 -12.54 -12.18
N GLU A 6 7.62 -11.85 -12.44
CA GLU A 6 8.35 -11.08 -11.45
C GLU A 6 7.38 -10.06 -10.86
N CYS A 7 6.71 -10.44 -9.77
CA CYS A 7 5.80 -9.58 -9.06
C CYS A 7 6.63 -8.68 -8.16
N PHE A 8 6.50 -7.37 -8.35
CA PHE A 8 7.25 -6.39 -7.58
C PHE A 8 6.43 -5.99 -6.36
N TRP A 9 6.79 -6.52 -5.19
CA TRP A 9 6.00 -6.32 -3.97
C TRP A 9 6.45 -5.12 -3.14
N VAL A 10 5.48 -4.54 -2.43
CA VAL A 10 5.72 -3.57 -1.36
C VAL A 10 4.85 -3.91 -0.15
N GLU A 11 5.33 -3.46 1.00
CA GLU A 11 4.56 -3.34 2.23
C GLU A 11 4.21 -1.86 2.44
N ILE A 12 2.95 -1.60 2.82
CA ILE A 12 2.42 -0.28 3.16
C ILE A 12 2.05 -0.33 4.64
N ASP A 13 2.76 0.46 5.45
CA ASP A 13 2.65 0.54 6.90
C ASP A 13 2.13 1.92 7.34
N GLY A 14 1.68 2.02 8.59
CA GLY A 14 1.15 3.23 9.18
C GLY A 14 -0.31 3.52 8.83
N ILE A 15 -1.04 2.57 8.23
CA ILE A 15 -2.42 2.78 7.79
C ILE A 15 -3.32 3.01 9.01
N PRO A 16 -4.05 4.12 9.12
CA PRO A 16 -4.93 4.37 10.27
C PRO A 16 -6.00 3.27 10.43
N SER A 17 -6.31 2.87 11.66
CA SER A 17 -7.24 1.76 11.91
C SER A 17 -8.67 2.01 11.41
N ASN A 18 -9.08 3.27 11.35
CA ASN A 18 -10.37 3.67 10.76
C ASN A 18 -10.36 3.65 9.22
N TYR A 19 -9.22 3.44 8.55
CA TYR A 19 -9.19 3.40 7.09
C TYR A 19 -9.83 2.13 6.56
N ARG A 20 -10.67 2.32 5.55
CA ARG A 20 -11.38 1.26 4.83
C ARG A 20 -10.87 1.22 3.41
N SER A 21 -11.25 0.20 2.65
CA SER A 21 -10.79 0.01 1.27
C SER A 21 -11.04 1.23 0.40
N HIS A 22 -12.16 1.94 0.56
CA HIS A 22 -12.45 3.15 -0.21
C HIS A 22 -11.53 4.32 0.16
N HIS A 23 -11.17 4.52 1.43
CA HIS A 23 -10.20 5.54 1.86
C HIS A 23 -8.83 5.31 1.22
N LEU A 24 -8.39 4.05 1.18
CA LEU A 24 -7.12 3.70 0.57
C LEU A 24 -7.16 3.83 -0.95
N ARG A 25 -8.27 3.47 -1.59
CA ARG A 25 -8.47 3.70 -3.03
C ARG A 25 -8.45 5.19 -3.39
N PHE A 26 -9.03 6.03 -2.53
CA PHE A 26 -9.01 7.48 -2.71
C PHE A 26 -7.59 8.04 -2.53
N PHE A 27 -6.89 7.64 -1.47
CA PHE A 27 -5.52 8.09 -1.24
C PHE A 27 -4.55 7.67 -2.35
N PHE A 28 -4.69 6.44 -2.87
CA PHE A 28 -3.87 5.89 -3.95
C PHE A 28 -4.49 6.04 -5.35
N SER A 29 -5.39 7.00 -5.56
CA SER A 29 -6.25 7.07 -6.76
C SER A 29 -5.46 7.07 -8.07
N ASP A 30 -4.34 7.80 -8.15
CA ASP A 30 -3.48 7.89 -9.35
C ASP A 30 -3.01 6.52 -9.88
N PHE A 31 -2.87 5.54 -8.98
CA PHE A 31 -2.46 4.19 -9.31
C PHE A 31 -3.62 3.19 -9.36
N VAL A 32 -4.72 3.45 -8.64
CA VAL A 32 -5.95 2.62 -8.68
C VAL A 32 -6.75 2.86 -9.95
N GLU A 33 -6.92 4.12 -10.36
CA GLU A 33 -7.71 4.50 -11.54
C GLU A 33 -7.07 4.04 -12.87
N GLY A 34 -5.77 3.76 -12.86
CA GLY A 34 -5.07 3.22 -14.03
C GLY A 34 -4.78 1.71 -13.96
N ASP A 35 -5.38 0.99 -13.00
CA ASP A 35 -5.09 -0.43 -12.73
C ASP A 35 -3.58 -0.74 -12.63
N LYS A 36 -2.80 0.23 -12.13
CA LYS A 36 -1.34 0.20 -12.17
C LYS A 36 -0.73 -0.74 -11.13
N PHE A 37 -1.55 -1.28 -10.22
CA PHE A 37 -1.12 -2.23 -9.19
C PHE A 37 -2.30 -2.99 -8.58
N SER A 38 -2.05 -4.23 -8.17
CA SER A 38 -3.01 -5.04 -7.42
C SER A 38 -2.69 -4.94 -5.94
N LEU A 39 -3.55 -4.23 -5.20
CA LEU A 39 -3.47 -4.23 -3.75
C LEU A 39 -4.12 -5.51 -3.25
N CYS A 40 -3.29 -6.50 -2.90
CA CYS A 40 -3.70 -7.84 -2.46
C CYS A 40 -4.49 -7.74 -1.15
N HIS A 41 -5.78 -7.48 -1.33
CA HIS A 41 -6.83 -7.58 -0.34
C HIS A 41 -6.54 -6.81 0.95
N PHE A 42 -7.16 -5.63 1.07
CA PHE A 42 -7.36 -4.86 2.30
C PHE A 42 -7.92 -5.66 3.51
N TYR A 43 -8.11 -6.97 3.37
CA TYR A 43 -8.54 -7.96 4.35
C TYR A 43 -7.37 -8.52 5.19
N ASN A 44 -6.15 -8.65 4.65
CA ASN A 44 -5.00 -9.14 5.42
C ASN A 44 -4.27 -7.99 6.10
N ARG A 45 -4.98 -7.35 7.04
CA ARG A 45 -4.42 -6.28 7.87
C ARG A 45 -3.67 -6.89 9.04
N LYS A 46 -2.36 -6.70 9.11
CA LYS A 46 -1.61 -6.93 10.36
C LYS A 46 -1.73 -5.68 11.22
N SER A 47 -2.11 -5.84 12.49
CA SER A 47 -2.03 -4.74 13.44
C SER A 47 -0.55 -4.47 13.73
N SER A 48 -0.09 -3.27 13.43
CA SER A 48 1.14 -2.75 14.01
C SER A 48 0.90 -2.46 15.50
N GLN A 49 1.98 -2.38 16.29
CA GLN A 49 1.92 -2.26 17.76
C GLN A 49 1.15 -1.02 18.26
N ASP A 50 0.86 -0.05 17.39
CA ASP A 50 0.27 1.25 17.72
C ASP A 50 -1.16 1.45 17.15
N GLY A 51 -1.87 0.37 16.82
CA GLY A 51 -3.24 0.47 16.29
C GLY A 51 -3.32 0.95 14.83
N PHE A 52 -2.22 0.81 14.08
CA PHE A 52 -2.17 0.95 12.63
C PHE A 52 -2.25 -0.41 11.93
N TYR A 53 -2.53 -0.38 10.64
CA TYR A 53 -2.54 -1.55 9.80
C TYR A 53 -1.41 -1.55 8.79
N VAL A 54 -1.03 -2.76 8.40
CA VAL A 54 -0.06 -3.05 7.36
C VAL A 54 -0.73 -3.88 6.28
N VAL A 55 -0.49 -3.56 5.02
CA VAL A 55 -0.95 -4.34 3.86
C VAL A 55 0.17 -4.52 2.85
N SER A 56 0.08 -5.56 2.03
CA SER A 56 0.99 -5.77 0.90
C SER A 56 0.31 -5.47 -0.43
N ALA A 57 1.09 -4.97 -1.38
CA ALA A 57 0.65 -4.69 -2.73
C ALA A 57 1.68 -5.20 -3.74
N ASN A 58 1.21 -5.68 -4.89
CA ASN A 58 2.07 -6.09 -5.99
C ASN A 58 1.93 -5.17 -7.19
N PHE A 59 3.02 -5.02 -7.93
CA PHE A 59 3.10 -4.20 -9.13
C PHE A 59 3.56 -5.08 -10.31
N PRO A 60 3.03 -4.82 -11.51
CA PRO A 60 3.43 -5.55 -12.72
C PRO A 60 4.79 -5.10 -13.26
N SER A 61 5.39 -4.04 -12.71
CA SER A 61 6.70 -3.53 -13.13
C SER A 61 7.44 -2.84 -11.98
N LYS A 62 8.75 -3.03 -11.94
CA LYS A 62 9.68 -2.30 -11.05
C LYS A 62 9.50 -0.79 -11.15
N LYS A 63 9.26 -0.28 -12.36
CA LYS A 63 9.08 1.16 -12.60
C LYS A 63 7.87 1.70 -11.86
N LEU A 64 6.74 1.00 -11.95
CA LEU A 64 5.50 1.39 -11.26
C LEU A 64 5.67 1.30 -9.75
N ARG A 65 6.31 0.23 -9.25
CA ARG A 65 6.65 0.10 -7.82
C ARG A 65 7.47 1.29 -7.33
N THR A 66 8.53 1.66 -8.05
CA THR A 66 9.40 2.79 -7.66
C THR A 66 8.65 4.12 -7.70
N GLN A 67 7.81 4.36 -8.71
CA GLN A 67 6.99 5.56 -8.76
C GLN A 67 6.00 5.63 -7.59
N PHE A 68 5.38 4.50 -7.22
CA PHE A 68 4.47 4.41 -6.09
C PHE A 68 5.18 4.74 -4.76
N ILE A 69 6.34 4.15 -4.51
CA ILE A 69 7.17 4.45 -3.34
C ILE A 69 7.54 5.94 -3.31
N HIS A 70 7.98 6.49 -4.44
CA HIS A 70 8.39 7.90 -4.49
C HIS A 70 7.20 8.87 -4.31
N ARG A 71 6.02 8.49 -4.80
CA ARG A 71 4.82 9.34 -4.74
C ARG A 71 4.16 9.34 -3.38
N TYR A 72 4.08 8.18 -2.72
CA TYR A 72 3.30 7.99 -1.50
C TYR A 72 4.15 7.65 -0.27
N GLY A 73 5.40 7.27 -0.45
CA GLY A 73 6.32 7.03 0.65
C GLY A 73 6.50 8.30 1.48
N GLU A 74 6.39 8.16 2.79
CA GLU A 74 6.53 9.22 3.79
C GLU A 74 5.50 10.36 3.67
N THR A 75 4.47 10.18 2.84
CA THR A 75 3.36 11.14 2.73
C THR A 75 2.43 11.00 3.93
N HIS A 76 1.86 12.10 4.39
CA HIS A 76 0.91 12.05 5.50
C HIS A 76 -0.43 11.50 5.03
N TRP A 77 -1.06 10.70 5.87
CA TRP A 77 -2.43 10.24 5.63
C TRP A 77 -3.41 11.42 5.70
N THR A 78 -4.42 11.44 4.84
CA THR A 78 -5.45 12.49 4.81
C THR A 78 -6.79 11.92 5.23
N HIS A 79 -7.52 12.61 6.12
CA HIS A 79 -8.84 12.19 6.58
C HIS A 79 -9.79 11.88 5.42
N SER A 80 -10.82 11.09 5.71
CA SER A 80 -11.90 10.71 4.79
C SER A 80 -12.55 11.88 4.04
N GLU A 81 -12.54 13.07 4.63
CA GLU A 81 -13.10 14.32 4.09
C GLU A 81 -12.06 15.19 3.37
N GLY A 82 -10.81 14.71 3.20
CA GLY A 82 -9.78 15.36 2.38
C GLY A 82 -9.04 16.53 3.02
N ASP A 83 -9.66 17.27 3.96
CA ASP A 83 -9.09 18.53 4.46
C ASP A 83 -8.08 18.39 5.59
N LYS A 84 -8.11 17.30 6.38
CA LYS A 84 -7.26 17.17 7.57
C LYS A 84 -6.13 16.17 7.38
N ILE A 85 -4.90 16.66 7.51
CA ILE A 85 -3.67 15.85 7.52
C ILE A 85 -3.55 15.15 8.88
N LEU A 86 -3.34 13.85 8.87
CA LEU A 86 -3.04 13.06 10.06
C LEU A 86 -1.53 13.15 10.38
N PRO A 87 -1.15 13.11 11.67
CA PRO A 87 0.26 13.16 12.06
C PRO A 87 1.06 11.95 11.59
N ASN A 88 0.38 10.85 11.27
CA ASN A 88 0.99 9.61 10.83
C ASN A 88 1.27 9.63 9.33
N LYS A 89 2.34 8.95 8.94
CA LYS A 89 2.80 8.86 7.55
C LYS A 89 2.56 7.47 6.98
N CYS A 90 2.42 7.42 5.66
CA CYS A 90 2.41 6.23 4.85
C CYS A 90 3.85 5.76 4.64
N PHE A 91 4.24 4.65 5.26
CA PHE A 91 5.58 4.09 5.06
C PHE A 91 5.51 2.96 4.05
N ILE A 92 6.30 3.04 2.99
CA ILE A 92 6.27 2.05 1.91
C ILE A 92 7.66 1.44 1.77
N ARG A 93 7.74 0.11 1.90
CA ARG A 93 9.00 -0.63 1.82
C ARG A 93 8.90 -1.69 0.73
N SER A 94 9.95 -1.85 -0.07
CA SER A 94 10.02 -2.96 -1.02
C SER A 94 10.28 -4.26 -0.28
N ILE A 95 9.48 -5.29 -0.58
CA ILE A 95 9.60 -6.62 0.03
C ILE A 95 9.74 -7.69 -1.06
N GLN A 96 10.20 -8.89 -0.70
CA GLN A 96 10.16 -10.03 -1.63
C GLN A 96 8.77 -10.68 -1.60
N ALA A 97 8.44 -11.45 -2.64
CA ALA A 97 7.15 -12.15 -2.71
C ALA A 97 6.91 -13.07 -1.51
N LYS A 98 7.95 -13.74 -1.00
CA LYS A 98 7.86 -14.61 0.19
C LYS A 98 7.49 -13.85 1.48
N ASP A 99 7.80 -12.56 1.54
CA ASP A 99 7.49 -11.69 2.68
C ASP A 99 6.11 -11.04 2.52
N ALA A 100 5.58 -11.04 1.29
CA ALA A 100 4.26 -10.55 0.97
C ALA A 100 3.20 -11.58 1.40
N VAL A 101 2.82 -11.52 2.67
CA VAL A 101 1.67 -12.24 3.23
C VAL A 101 1.77 -13.78 3.05
N GLU A 102 2.86 -14.37 3.52
CA GLU A 102 2.87 -15.73 4.08
C GLU A 102 3.38 -15.67 5.52
N ARG A 103 2.47 -15.39 6.45
CA ARG A 103 2.40 -15.91 7.83
C ARG A 103 1.04 -15.56 8.39
#